data_AF-A0ABD0W076-F1
#
_entry.id   AF-A0ABD0W076-F1
#
_cell.length_a   1.000
_cell.length_b   1.000
_cell.length_c   1.000
_cell.angle_alpha   90.00
_cell.angle_beta   90.00
_cell.angle_gamma   90.00
#
_symmetry.space_group_name_H-M   'P 1'
#
loop_
_entity.id
_entity.type
_entity.pdbx_description
1 polymer ?
#
loop_
_entity_poly.entity_id
_entity_poly.type
_entity_poly.pdbx_seq_one_letter_code
_entity_poly.pdbx_strand_id
1 'polypeptide(L)'
;MDMSKWSQLVEVEFPANTEDTYCVDTIKDFWNEKRKEIITRLKSRDHVVALDFCPLQHGAWKYKDSGVIHSLDMWHGAKNLGKKIIAAGQQRGQAVLLQWAKDICNHFWYCCKMADNYSQFIIMWTGLLHHVTNEHTWSLGACLHEPLEDDTNREWIKKESSVHITLIQIDLNKRWLTDVHKYLTFRSTSELESFNNHIRMYASKRSSFSPPVYEARTLLAALDYNYHVYRTAKRNSQGAYMYHKIYNKKSRRWNLYTIKSEKTYHYIRDLQSAILETRLQSTRACQGPVNSVLMTQGDLVPCQVSHPQPPRSCCRLKLAEVQVCT
;
A
#
# COMPACT_ATOMS: atom_id res chain seq x y z
N MET A 1 -4.68 -6.66 -17.20
CA MET A 1 -3.95 -7.93 -17.33
C MET A 1 -4.98 -8.95 -17.73
N ASP A 2 -4.75 -9.62 -18.84
CA ASP A 2 -5.69 -10.59 -19.38
C ASP A 2 -5.70 -11.82 -18.46
N MET A 3 -6.84 -12.09 -17.83
CA MET A 3 -7.06 -13.30 -17.03
C MET A 3 -6.79 -14.57 -17.85
N SER A 4 -6.92 -14.47 -19.18
CA SER A 4 -6.60 -15.56 -20.12
C SER A 4 -5.15 -16.02 -19.95
N LYS A 5 -4.19 -15.13 -19.70
CA LYS A 5 -2.79 -15.52 -19.52
C LYS A 5 -2.55 -16.26 -18.22
N TRP A 6 -3.29 -15.97 -17.14
CA TRP A 6 -3.18 -16.76 -15.91
C TRP A 6 -3.88 -18.11 -16.02
N SER A 7 -5.06 -18.17 -16.62
CA SER A 7 -5.72 -19.46 -16.89
C SER A 7 -4.93 -20.31 -17.89
N GLN A 8 -4.27 -19.69 -18.88
CA GLN A 8 -3.37 -20.36 -19.83
C GLN A 8 -2.01 -20.72 -19.23
N LEU A 9 -1.46 -19.90 -18.33
CA LEU A 9 -0.16 -20.19 -17.69
C LEU A 9 -0.28 -21.25 -16.61
N VAL A 10 -1.46 -21.46 -16.02
CA VAL A 10 -1.63 -22.41 -14.93
C VAL A 10 -2.01 -23.80 -15.45
N GLU A 11 -2.70 -23.96 -16.60
CA GLU A 11 -3.25 -25.26 -17.10
C GLU A 11 -3.94 -26.13 -16.03
N VAL A 12 -4.17 -25.62 -14.83
CA VAL A 12 -5.03 -26.17 -13.80
C VAL A 12 -6.29 -25.34 -13.90
N GLU A 13 -7.27 -25.83 -14.66
CA GLU A 13 -8.65 -25.54 -14.28
C GLU A 13 -8.75 -25.98 -12.83
N PHE A 14 -8.87 -25.04 -11.89
CA PHE A 14 -9.41 -25.38 -10.58
C PHE A 14 -10.79 -25.94 -10.89
N PRO A 15 -11.01 -27.26 -10.82
CA PRO A 15 -12.29 -27.80 -11.20
C PRO A 15 -13.29 -27.15 -10.26
N ALA A 16 -14.38 -26.62 -10.79
CA ALA A 16 -15.38 -25.91 -9.99
C ALA A 16 -15.89 -26.76 -8.81
N ASN A 17 -15.63 -28.07 -8.82
CA ASN A 17 -16.12 -29.06 -7.88
C ASN A 17 -15.06 -29.95 -7.20
N THR A 18 -13.75 -29.71 -7.36
CA THR A 18 -12.76 -30.36 -6.49
C THR A 18 -11.81 -29.33 -5.89
N GLU A 19 -11.93 -29.14 -4.58
CA GLU A 19 -10.89 -28.58 -3.75
C GLU A 19 -9.68 -29.52 -3.81
N ASP A 20 -8.88 -29.40 -4.86
CA ASP A 20 -7.61 -30.11 -5.01
C ASP A 20 -6.65 -29.60 -3.92
N THR A 21 -6.78 -30.16 -2.72
CA THR A 21 -6.10 -29.69 -1.50
C THR A 21 -4.59 -29.57 -1.71
N TYR A 22 -4.00 -30.45 -2.53
CA TYR A 22 -2.57 -30.42 -2.84
C TYR A 22 -2.14 -29.09 -3.48
N CYS A 23 -2.92 -28.50 -4.40
CA CYS A 23 -2.56 -27.23 -5.05
C CYS A 23 -2.62 -26.06 -4.06
N VAL A 24 -3.66 -26.03 -3.21
CA VAL A 24 -3.81 -25.02 -2.14
C VAL A 24 -2.67 -25.12 -1.15
N ASP A 25 -2.32 -26.33 -0.72
CA ASP A 25 -1.24 -26.57 0.25
C ASP A 25 0.13 -26.22 -0.35
N THR A 26 0.43 -26.62 -1.59
CA THR A 26 1.67 -26.24 -2.26
C THR A 26 1.83 -24.73 -2.40
N ILE A 27 0.76 -23.98 -2.72
CA ILE A 27 0.83 -22.51 -2.80
C ILE A 27 1.18 -21.92 -1.42
N LYS A 28 0.62 -22.48 -0.34
CA LYS A 28 0.92 -22.05 1.03
C LYS A 28 2.37 -22.35 1.41
N ASP A 29 2.87 -23.52 1.06
CA ASP A 29 4.25 -23.92 1.34
C ASP A 29 5.24 -23.06 0.56
N PHE A 30 5.01 -22.85 -0.74
CA PHE A 30 5.81 -21.95 -1.58
C PHE A 30 5.82 -20.51 -1.02
N TRP A 31 4.68 -20.02 -0.54
CA TRP A 31 4.63 -18.72 0.16
C TRP A 31 5.48 -18.72 1.44
N ASN A 32 5.36 -19.77 2.26
CA ASN A 32 6.09 -19.89 3.52
C ASN A 32 7.60 -19.93 3.32
N GLU A 33 8.11 -20.56 2.25
CA GLU A 33 9.53 -20.55 1.89
C GLU A 33 10.04 -19.12 1.63
N LYS A 34 9.27 -18.31 0.89
CA LYS A 34 9.63 -16.90 0.59
C LYS A 34 9.40 -15.96 1.76
N ARG A 35 8.57 -16.36 2.74
CA ARG A 35 8.10 -15.50 3.83
C ARG A 35 9.25 -14.91 4.66
N LYS A 36 10.30 -15.69 4.97
CA LYS A 36 11.43 -15.22 5.77
C LYS A 36 12.18 -14.07 5.10
N GLU A 37 12.36 -14.15 3.78
CA GLU A 37 12.98 -13.08 2.98
C GLU A 37 12.07 -11.84 2.98
N ILE A 38 10.77 -12.01 2.74
CA ILE A 38 9.79 -10.92 2.74
C ILE A 38 9.79 -10.18 4.09
N ILE A 39 9.82 -10.90 5.22
CA ILE A 39 9.89 -10.28 6.55
C ILE A 39 11.19 -9.48 6.70
N THR A 40 12.33 -10.02 6.26
CA THR A 40 13.63 -9.33 6.31
C THR A 40 13.60 -8.03 5.49
N ARG A 41 12.98 -8.07 4.32
CA ARG A 41 12.75 -6.90 3.46
C ARG A 41 11.83 -5.87 4.14
N LEU A 42 10.75 -6.30 4.79
CA LEU A 42 9.89 -5.39 5.57
C LEU A 42 10.66 -4.67 6.70
N LYS A 43 11.55 -5.37 7.41
CA LYS A 43 12.39 -4.78 8.47
C LYS A 43 13.32 -3.70 7.95
N SER A 44 13.84 -3.88 6.74
CA SER A 44 14.71 -2.89 6.06
C SER A 44 13.93 -1.77 5.38
N ARG A 45 12.63 -1.60 5.71
CA ARG A 45 11.75 -0.58 5.13
C ARG A 45 11.52 -0.75 3.63
N ASP A 46 11.70 -1.95 3.09
CA ASP A 46 11.44 -2.28 1.69
C ASP A 46 9.93 -2.27 1.37
N HIS A 47 9.55 -2.01 0.11
CA HIS A 47 8.16 -2.06 -0.35
C HIS A 47 7.79 -3.47 -0.79
N VAL A 48 7.37 -4.30 0.18
CA VAL A 48 6.82 -5.63 -0.06
C VAL A 48 5.54 -5.85 0.72
N VAL A 49 4.77 -6.86 0.33
CA VAL A 49 3.57 -7.31 1.02
C VAL A 49 3.85 -8.63 1.71
N ALA A 50 3.58 -8.70 3.00
CA ALA A 50 3.52 -9.95 3.75
C ALA A 50 2.08 -10.16 4.21
N LEU A 51 1.47 -11.27 3.80
CA LEU A 51 0.18 -11.71 4.28
C LEU A 51 0.35 -12.65 5.47
N ASP A 52 -0.62 -12.62 6.38
CA ASP A 52 -0.76 -13.59 7.45
C ASP A 52 -2.18 -14.14 7.44
N PHE A 53 -2.29 -15.42 7.13
CA PHE A 53 -3.51 -16.18 7.32
C PHE A 53 -3.26 -17.09 8.51
N CYS A 54 -3.77 -16.69 9.68
CA CYS A 54 -3.75 -17.52 10.87
C CYS A 54 -5.11 -18.23 10.97
N PRO A 55 -5.18 -19.56 10.77
CA PRO A 55 -6.46 -20.28 10.79
C PRO A 55 -7.15 -20.29 12.16
N LEU A 56 -6.41 -19.99 13.24
CA LEU A 56 -6.85 -20.31 14.60
C LEU A 56 -7.15 -19.11 15.51
N GLN A 57 -6.80 -17.87 15.15
CA GLN A 57 -7.08 -16.72 16.03
C GLN A 57 -7.30 -15.43 15.23
N HIS A 58 -8.54 -14.94 15.23
CA HIS A 58 -8.80 -13.53 14.96
C HIS A 58 -8.08 -12.69 16.02
N GLY A 59 -6.95 -12.07 15.67
CA GLY A 59 -6.23 -11.12 16.54
C GLY A 59 -4.81 -11.49 16.96
N ALA A 60 -4.33 -12.71 16.68
CA ALA A 60 -2.92 -13.07 16.86
C ALA A 60 -2.13 -12.75 15.58
N TRP A 61 -1.55 -11.56 15.53
CA TRP A 61 -0.67 -11.15 14.43
C TRP A 61 0.66 -11.90 14.53
N LYS A 62 0.96 -12.87 13.65
CA LYS A 62 2.27 -13.57 13.69
C LYS A 62 3.45 -12.63 13.51
N TYR A 63 3.22 -11.44 12.95
CA TYR A 63 4.26 -10.44 12.76
C TYR A 63 4.49 -9.52 13.95
N LYS A 64 3.70 -9.61 15.02
CA LYS A 64 3.88 -8.76 16.22
C LYS A 64 5.29 -8.89 16.80
N ASP A 65 5.76 -10.14 16.92
CA ASP A 65 7.09 -10.45 17.46
C ASP A 65 8.16 -10.57 16.37
N SER A 66 7.79 -10.26 15.11
CA SER A 66 8.73 -10.34 14.01
C SER A 66 9.69 -9.16 13.97
N GLY A 67 9.46 -8.07 14.71
CA GLY A 67 10.26 -6.84 14.65
C GLY A 67 9.96 -5.94 13.45
N VAL A 68 8.82 -6.18 12.78
CA VAL A 68 8.29 -5.26 11.76
C VAL A 68 7.69 -4.03 12.44
N ILE A 69 8.09 -2.85 11.99
CA ILE A 69 7.67 -1.58 12.58
C ILE A 69 6.23 -1.28 12.17
N HIS A 70 5.34 -1.16 13.15
CA HIS A 70 4.00 -0.66 12.92
C HIS A 70 4.06 0.80 12.44
N SER A 71 3.48 1.05 11.27
CA SER A 71 3.56 2.34 10.58
C SER A 71 2.16 2.88 10.31
N LEU A 72 2.00 4.20 10.37
CA LEU A 72 0.78 4.90 9.99
C LEU A 72 0.95 5.54 8.60
N ASP A 73 -0.18 5.79 7.93
CA ASP A 73 -0.18 6.44 6.63
C ASP A 73 0.20 7.92 6.75
N MET A 74 1.36 8.27 6.18
CA MET A 74 1.90 9.63 6.13
C MET A 74 0.91 10.65 5.54
N TRP A 75 0.15 10.27 4.51
CA TRP A 75 -0.82 11.17 3.90
C TRP A 75 -1.98 11.49 4.84
N HIS A 76 -2.49 10.47 5.54
CA HIS A 76 -3.53 10.67 6.55
C HIS A 76 -3.01 11.51 7.73
N GLY A 77 -1.77 11.29 8.16
CA GLY A 77 -1.10 12.10 9.18
C GLY A 77 -1.06 13.58 8.82
N ALA A 78 -0.50 13.91 7.66
CA ALA A 78 -0.40 15.29 7.17
C ALA A 78 -1.79 15.92 6.94
N LYS A 79 -2.74 15.18 6.38
CA LYS A 79 -4.12 15.65 6.19
C LYS A 79 -4.82 15.97 7.52
N ASN A 80 -4.65 15.13 8.53
CA ASN A 80 -5.27 15.34 9.84
C ASN A 80 -4.64 16.54 10.56
N LEU A 81 -3.32 16.74 10.43
CA LEU A 81 -2.64 17.95 10.90
C LEU A 81 -3.20 19.20 10.20
N GLY A 82 -3.28 19.18 8.87
CA GLY A 82 -3.84 20.29 8.10
C GLY A 82 -5.28 20.65 8.48
N LYS A 83 -6.13 19.64 8.74
CA LYS A 83 -7.49 19.89 9.25
C LYS A 83 -7.49 20.65 10.59
N LYS A 84 -6.58 20.33 11.51
CA LYS A 84 -6.47 21.00 12.82
C LYS A 84 -6.04 22.46 12.65
N ILE A 85 -5.03 22.71 11.80
CA ILE A 85 -4.53 24.07 11.54
C ILE A 85 -5.60 24.92 10.85
N ILE A 86 -6.30 24.35 9.86
CA ILE A 86 -7.40 25.04 9.17
C ILE A 86 -8.53 25.37 10.15
N ALA A 87 -8.91 24.42 11.02
CA ALA A 87 -9.95 24.65 12.02
C ALA A 87 -9.57 25.75 13.04
N ALA A 88 -8.29 25.82 13.42
CA ALA A 88 -7.76 26.89 14.26
C ALA A 88 -7.77 28.24 13.51
N GLY A 89 -7.31 28.27 12.26
CA GLY A 89 -7.28 29.49 11.44
C GLY A 89 -8.67 30.06 11.10
N GLN A 90 -9.72 29.25 11.18
CA GLN A 90 -11.12 29.70 11.04
C GLN A 90 -11.66 30.41 12.28
N GLN A 91 -10.95 30.36 13.42
CA GLN A 91 -11.33 31.10 14.62
C GLN A 91 -11.03 32.60 14.45
N ARG A 92 -11.84 33.43 15.12
CA ARG A 92 -11.68 34.90 15.06
C ARG A 92 -10.27 35.31 15.50
N GLY A 93 -9.59 36.08 14.65
CA GLY A 93 -8.23 36.58 14.92
C GLY A 93 -7.11 35.58 14.65
N GLN A 94 -7.38 34.42 14.04
CA GLN A 94 -6.36 33.40 13.72
C GLN A 94 -6.14 33.15 12.22
N ALA A 95 -6.75 33.97 11.35
CA ALA A 95 -6.76 33.76 9.91
C ALA A 95 -5.36 33.60 9.27
N VAL A 96 -4.31 34.17 9.88
CA VAL A 96 -2.92 34.01 9.46
C VAL A 96 -2.51 32.54 9.36
N LEU A 97 -3.02 31.65 10.24
CA LEU A 97 -2.72 30.20 10.18
C LEU A 97 -3.17 29.55 8.86
N LEU A 98 -4.20 30.08 8.20
CA LEU A 98 -4.67 29.55 6.93
C LEU A 98 -3.63 29.72 5.82
N GLN A 99 -2.84 30.80 5.87
CA GLN A 99 -1.75 31.06 4.92
C GLN A 99 -0.61 30.04 5.10
N TRP A 100 -0.36 29.63 6.35
CA TRP A 100 0.73 28.71 6.71
C TRP A 100 0.36 27.23 6.64
N ALA A 101 -0.94 26.88 6.63
CA ALA A 101 -1.41 25.50 6.77
C ALA A 101 -0.76 24.51 5.78
N LYS A 102 -0.60 24.93 4.52
CA LYS A 102 0.04 24.10 3.48
C LYS A 102 1.50 23.83 3.81
N ASP A 103 2.26 24.86 4.19
CA ASP A 103 3.70 24.74 4.40
C ASP A 103 4.03 24.03 5.70
N ILE A 104 3.21 24.21 6.74
CA ILE A 104 3.30 23.40 7.96
C ILE A 104 3.10 21.90 7.63
N CYS A 105 2.09 21.57 6.81
CA CYS A 105 1.87 20.18 6.38
C CYS A 105 3.03 19.64 5.54
N ASN A 106 3.59 20.46 4.65
CA ASN A 106 4.75 20.09 3.84
C ASN A 106 6.00 19.91 4.70
N HIS A 107 6.21 20.76 5.71
CA HIS A 107 7.31 20.64 6.67
C HIS A 107 7.19 19.38 7.51
N PHE A 108 5.98 19.06 7.99
CA PHE A 108 5.73 17.78 8.69
C PHE A 108 6.10 16.59 7.81
N TRP A 109 5.67 16.62 6.54
CA TRP A 109 6.01 15.61 5.55
C TRP A 109 7.52 15.51 5.32
N TYR A 110 8.21 16.64 5.23
CA TYR A 110 9.67 16.71 5.09
C TYR A 110 10.38 16.13 6.32
N CYS A 111 10.01 16.53 7.53
CA CYS A 111 10.55 16.01 8.78
C CYS A 111 10.41 14.48 8.88
N CYS A 112 9.22 13.94 8.60
CA CYS A 112 9.01 12.50 8.63
C CYS A 112 9.79 11.73 7.55
N LYS A 113 10.09 12.36 6.42
CA LYS A 113 10.87 11.75 5.35
C LYS A 113 12.36 11.72 5.65
N MET A 114 12.87 12.79 6.27
CA MET A 114 14.30 13.04 6.41
C MET A 114 14.86 12.62 7.77
N ALA A 115 14.03 12.56 8.81
CA ALA A 115 14.49 12.17 10.13
C ALA A 115 14.70 10.66 10.23
N ASP A 116 15.86 10.25 10.70
CA ASP A 116 16.19 8.84 10.95
C ASP A 116 15.53 8.31 12.22
N ASN A 117 15.33 9.20 13.20
CA ASN A 117 14.80 8.89 14.51
C ASN A 117 13.95 10.04 15.09
N TYR A 118 13.27 9.76 16.21
CA TYR A 118 12.37 10.71 16.88
C TYR A 118 13.10 11.98 17.34
N SER A 119 14.33 11.86 17.86
CA SER A 119 15.09 13.02 18.35
C SER A 119 15.39 14.00 17.22
N GLN A 120 15.84 13.48 16.07
CA GLN A 120 16.06 14.30 14.88
C GLN A 120 14.75 14.90 14.36
N PHE A 121 13.67 14.11 14.33
CA PHE A 121 12.35 14.61 13.94
C PHE A 121 11.93 15.80 14.82
N ILE A 122 12.06 15.70 16.14
CA ILE A 122 11.67 16.78 17.05
C ILE A 122 12.49 18.04 16.81
N ILE A 123 13.81 17.93 16.62
CA ILE A 123 14.67 19.10 16.32
C ILE A 123 14.21 19.81 15.04
N MET A 124 13.95 19.05 13.97
CA MET A 124 13.46 19.61 12.71
C MET A 124 12.05 20.19 12.84
N TRP A 125 11.18 19.49 13.57
CA TRP A 125 9.79 19.87 13.74
C TRP A 125 9.62 21.13 14.59
N THR A 126 10.33 21.26 15.71
CA THR A 126 10.27 22.46 16.55
C THR A 126 10.86 23.69 15.88
N GLY A 127 11.81 23.52 14.95
CA GLY A 127 12.33 24.60 14.10
C GLY A 127 11.24 25.34 13.31
N LEU A 128 10.09 24.70 13.05
CA LEU A 128 8.92 25.34 12.43
C LEU A 128 8.45 26.56 13.22
N LEU A 129 8.42 26.47 14.55
CA LEU A 129 7.90 27.52 15.43
C LEU A 129 8.77 28.77 15.38
N HIS A 130 10.07 28.62 15.13
CA HIS A 130 10.97 29.74 14.87
C HIS A 130 10.75 30.29 13.46
N HIS A 131 10.71 29.40 12.45
CA HIS A 131 10.55 29.77 11.05
C HIS A 131 9.31 30.62 10.80
N VAL A 132 8.13 30.22 11.31
CA VAL A 132 6.88 31.00 11.09
C VAL A 132 6.89 32.38 11.72
N THR A 133 7.84 32.66 12.63
CA THR A 133 8.05 33.97 13.26
C THR A 133 9.19 34.77 12.62
N ASN A 134 9.66 34.34 11.45
CA ASN A 134 10.81 34.91 10.73
C ASN A 134 12.14 34.77 11.51
N GLU A 135 12.23 33.83 12.45
CA GLU A 135 13.46 33.51 13.18
C GLU A 135 14.12 32.30 12.51
N HIS A 136 15.09 32.56 11.63
CA HIS A 136 15.75 31.50 10.83
C HIS A 136 16.98 30.89 11.50
N THR A 137 17.45 31.49 12.60
CA THR A 137 18.58 31.02 13.41
C THR A 137 18.24 31.18 14.89
N TRP A 138 18.51 30.17 15.69
CA TRP A 138 18.26 30.14 17.14
C TRP A 138 19.37 29.37 17.87
N SER A 139 19.32 29.34 19.20
CA SER A 139 20.41 28.80 20.03
C SER A 139 20.81 27.35 19.75
N LEU A 140 19.91 26.54 19.19
CA LEU A 140 20.11 25.11 18.94
C LEU A 140 20.02 24.72 17.46
N GLY A 141 19.97 25.69 16.54
CA GLY A 141 19.89 25.37 15.12
C GLY A 141 19.52 26.52 14.20
N ALA A 142 19.26 26.17 12.95
CA ALA A 142 18.82 27.08 11.91
C ALA A 142 17.88 26.34 10.94
N CYS A 143 17.15 27.10 10.12
CA CYS A 143 16.35 26.53 9.05
C CYS A 143 17.22 25.74 8.05
N LEU A 144 16.74 24.56 7.64
CA LEU A 144 17.43 23.67 6.70
C LEU A 144 17.00 23.94 5.26
N HIS A 145 17.11 25.19 4.82
CA HIS A 145 16.83 25.59 3.45
C HIS A 145 17.72 26.76 3.02
N GLU A 146 17.97 26.87 1.72
CA GLU A 146 18.54 28.07 1.10
C GLU A 146 17.56 29.25 1.21
N PRO A 147 18.02 30.50 1.04
CA PRO A 147 17.15 31.67 1.05
C PRO A 147 15.94 31.45 0.12
N LEU A 148 14.75 31.56 0.69
CA LEU A 148 13.51 31.47 -0.07
C LEU A 148 13.27 32.82 -0.75
N GLU A 149 12.68 32.81 -1.95
CA GLU A 149 12.18 34.03 -2.57
C GLU A 149 11.17 34.69 -1.62
N ASP A 150 11.31 36.01 -1.44
CA ASP A 150 10.51 36.78 -0.50
C ASP A 150 9.05 36.80 -1.01
N ASP A 151 8.21 35.94 -0.44
CA ASP A 151 6.78 35.92 -0.74
C ASP A 151 6.14 37.11 0.00
N THR A 152 6.19 38.28 -0.63
CA THR A 152 5.68 39.56 -0.07
C THR A 152 4.20 39.51 0.31
N ASN A 153 3.47 38.45 -0.06
CA ASN A 153 2.06 38.27 0.26
C ASN A 153 1.81 37.50 1.56
N ARG A 154 2.84 36.93 2.21
CA ARG A 154 2.68 36.10 3.38
C ARG A 154 2.93 36.88 4.67
N GLU A 155 1.96 36.86 5.57
CA GLU A 155 2.08 37.48 6.88
C GLU A 155 2.81 36.55 7.86
N TRP A 156 3.91 37.04 8.43
CA TRP A 156 4.63 36.34 9.51
C TRP A 156 3.80 36.30 10.78
N ILE A 157 3.87 35.18 11.50
CA ILE A 157 3.20 35.04 12.79
C ILE A 157 4.00 35.82 13.83
N LYS A 158 3.36 36.78 14.52
CA LYS A 158 4.01 37.49 15.62
C LYS A 158 4.33 36.52 16.77
N LYS A 159 5.59 36.48 17.19
CA LYS A 159 6.06 35.69 18.34
C LYS A 159 5.26 36.02 19.60
N GLU A 160 4.95 35.00 20.40
CA GLU A 160 4.08 35.07 21.60
C GLU A 160 2.67 35.63 21.39
N SER A 161 2.19 35.79 20.15
CA SER A 161 0.79 36.14 19.88
C SER A 161 -0.15 34.97 20.18
N SER A 162 -1.45 35.23 20.32
CA SER A 162 -2.47 34.18 20.47
C SER A 162 -2.42 33.14 19.34
N VAL A 163 -2.08 33.56 18.13
CA VAL A 163 -1.90 32.70 16.95
C VAL A 163 -0.69 31.79 17.12
N HIS A 164 0.45 32.34 17.56
CA HIS A 164 1.66 31.57 17.84
C HIS A 164 1.43 30.54 18.94
N ILE A 165 0.80 30.93 20.05
CA ILE A 165 0.47 30.03 21.15
C ILE A 165 -0.48 28.91 20.69
N THR A 166 -1.45 29.21 19.83
CA THR A 166 -2.35 28.18 19.28
C THR A 166 -1.58 27.18 18.41
N LEU A 167 -0.66 27.65 17.57
CA LEU A 167 0.19 26.78 16.77
C LEU A 167 1.08 25.89 17.65
N ILE A 168 1.71 26.45 18.69
CA ILE A 168 2.49 25.68 19.68
C ILE A 168 1.65 24.55 20.28
N GLN A 169 0.39 24.80 20.63
CA GLN A 169 -0.50 23.77 21.21
C GLN A 169 -0.83 22.65 20.21
N ILE A 170 -0.88 22.95 18.91
CA ILE A 170 -1.10 21.96 17.85
C ILE A 170 0.19 21.16 17.61
N ASP A 171 1.30 21.87 17.37
CA ASP A 171 2.58 21.29 16.98
C ASP A 171 3.25 20.49 18.11
N LEU A 172 3.06 20.93 19.37
CA LEU A 172 3.60 20.24 20.55
C LEU A 172 2.54 19.42 21.29
N ASN A 173 1.45 19.05 20.61
CA ASN A 173 0.41 18.22 21.20
C ASN A 173 0.98 16.88 21.67
N LYS A 174 1.03 16.66 22.99
CA LYS A 174 1.65 15.46 23.61
C LYS A 174 1.13 14.15 23.03
N ARG A 175 -0.19 14.01 22.84
CA ARG A 175 -0.81 12.80 22.29
C ARG A 175 -0.34 12.52 20.86
N TRP A 176 -0.28 13.56 20.04
CA TRP A 176 0.14 13.43 18.65
C TRP A 176 1.64 13.10 18.55
N LEU A 177 2.47 13.76 19.35
CA LEU A 177 3.91 13.48 19.38
C LEU A 177 4.22 12.05 19.85
N THR A 178 3.42 11.47 20.75
CA THR A 178 3.56 10.06 21.14
C THR A 178 3.44 9.12 19.94
N ASP A 179 2.60 9.41 18.96
CA ASP A 179 2.39 8.54 17.79
C ASP A 179 3.27 8.89 16.59
N VAL A 180 4.02 10.00 16.64
CA VAL A 180 4.70 10.52 15.45
C VAL A 180 5.78 9.58 14.91
N HIS A 181 6.38 8.78 15.78
CA HIS A 181 7.36 7.75 15.44
C HIS A 181 6.82 6.74 14.41
N LYS A 182 5.49 6.52 14.37
CA LYS A 182 4.83 5.63 13.41
C LYS A 182 4.80 6.19 11.99
N TYR A 183 5.08 7.47 11.79
CA TYR A 183 5.18 8.10 10.46
C TYR A 183 6.63 8.16 9.93
N LEU A 184 7.64 7.89 10.77
CA LEU A 184 9.07 8.00 10.41
C LEU A 184 9.55 6.89 9.46
N THR A 185 8.76 5.82 9.29
CA THR A 185 8.98 4.84 8.21
C THR A 185 8.44 5.32 6.86
N PHE A 186 7.79 6.49 6.84
CA PHE A 186 7.33 7.21 5.67
C PHE A 186 6.53 6.34 4.69
N ARG A 187 5.58 5.57 5.24
CA ARG A 187 4.69 4.71 4.45
C ARG A 187 3.46 5.48 3.98
N SER A 188 2.98 5.15 2.79
CA SER A 188 1.71 5.63 2.26
C SER A 188 0.84 4.46 1.81
N THR A 189 -0.47 4.67 1.77
CA THR A 189 -1.44 3.65 1.31
C THR A 189 -1.46 3.43 -0.20
N SER A 190 -0.73 4.23 -0.99
CA SER A 190 -0.70 4.09 -2.45
C SER A 190 -0.24 2.70 -2.91
N GLU A 191 0.79 2.15 -2.28
CA GLU A 191 1.26 0.78 -2.53
C GLU A 191 0.24 -0.27 -2.10
N LEU A 192 -0.48 -0.02 -1.00
CA LEU A 192 -1.57 -0.90 -0.52
C LEU A 192 -2.76 -0.88 -1.49
N GLU A 193 -3.11 0.26 -2.08
CA GLU A 193 -4.13 0.36 -3.12
C GLU A 193 -3.72 -0.43 -4.38
N SER A 194 -2.45 -0.35 -4.77
CA SER A 194 -1.88 -1.15 -5.87
C SER A 194 -1.99 -2.65 -5.59
N PHE A 195 -1.68 -3.09 -4.37
CA PHE A 195 -1.85 -4.47 -3.95
C PHE A 195 -3.33 -4.90 -3.89
N ASN A 196 -4.23 -4.05 -3.37
CA ASN A 196 -5.66 -4.31 -3.37
C ASN A 196 -6.23 -4.52 -4.78
N ASN A 197 -5.67 -3.83 -5.79
CA ASN A 197 -6.00 -4.09 -7.18
C ASN A 197 -5.51 -5.46 -7.66
N HIS A 198 -4.36 -5.95 -7.17
CA HIS A 198 -3.93 -7.33 -7.41
C HIS A 198 -4.92 -8.33 -6.81
N ILE A 199 -5.32 -8.18 -5.55
CA ILE A 199 -6.35 -9.05 -4.94
C ILE A 199 -7.61 -9.09 -5.80
N ARG A 200 -8.08 -7.95 -6.33
CA ARG A 200 -9.27 -7.94 -7.21
C ARG A 200 -9.09 -8.71 -8.51
N MET A 201 -7.86 -8.80 -9.05
CA MET A 201 -7.55 -9.61 -10.23
C MET A 201 -7.57 -11.10 -9.89
N TYR A 202 -6.92 -11.51 -8.79
CA TYR A 202 -6.84 -12.92 -8.42
C TYR A 202 -8.12 -13.44 -7.76
N ALA A 203 -8.72 -12.69 -6.85
CA ALA A 203 -9.92 -13.03 -6.10
C ALA A 203 -11.03 -11.99 -6.36
N SER A 204 -11.67 -12.09 -7.53
CA SER A 204 -12.77 -11.20 -7.92
C SER A 204 -13.93 -11.28 -6.93
N LYS A 205 -14.47 -10.12 -6.54
CA LYS A 205 -15.69 -10.02 -5.71
C LYS A 205 -16.94 -10.57 -6.39
N ARG A 206 -16.88 -10.82 -7.70
CA ARG A 206 -18.00 -11.36 -8.50
C ARG A 206 -18.06 -12.89 -8.43
N SER A 207 -17.06 -13.53 -7.85
CA SER A 207 -16.95 -14.98 -7.72
C SER A 207 -16.94 -15.36 -6.23
N SER A 208 -17.58 -16.47 -5.90
CA SER A 208 -17.49 -17.08 -4.58
C SER A 208 -16.30 -18.03 -4.52
N PHE A 209 -15.52 -17.96 -3.45
CA PHE A 209 -14.40 -18.87 -3.20
C PHE A 209 -14.56 -19.45 -1.79
N SER A 210 -14.23 -20.73 -1.60
CA SER A 210 -14.09 -21.27 -0.24
C SER A 210 -12.91 -20.57 0.46
N PRO A 211 -12.89 -20.50 1.81
CA PRO A 211 -11.82 -19.82 2.53
C PRO A 211 -10.40 -20.29 2.16
N PRO A 212 -10.11 -21.60 2.00
CA PRO A 212 -8.78 -22.07 1.58
C PRO A 212 -8.39 -21.59 0.16
N VAL A 213 -9.35 -21.59 -0.77
CA VAL A 213 -9.13 -21.12 -2.15
C VAL A 213 -8.92 -19.61 -2.19
N TYR A 214 -9.71 -18.84 -1.42
CA TYR A 214 -9.53 -17.39 -1.32
C TYR A 214 -8.15 -17.02 -0.75
N GLU A 215 -7.74 -17.73 0.29
CA GLU A 215 -6.41 -17.60 0.89
C GLU A 215 -5.32 -17.84 -0.15
N ALA A 216 -5.31 -19.00 -0.83
CA ALA A 216 -4.34 -19.34 -1.87
C ALA A 216 -4.28 -18.27 -2.98
N ARG A 217 -5.44 -17.80 -3.46
CA ARG A 217 -5.50 -16.75 -4.50
C ARG A 217 -4.95 -15.41 -4.01
N THR A 218 -5.12 -15.08 -2.74
CA THR A 218 -4.55 -13.87 -2.15
C THR A 218 -3.03 -14.00 -1.97
N LEU A 219 -2.52 -15.18 -1.61
CA LEU A 219 -1.08 -15.47 -1.59
C LEU A 219 -0.46 -15.32 -2.99
N LEU A 220 -1.10 -15.85 -4.04
CA LEU A 220 -0.67 -15.66 -5.43
C LEU A 220 -0.63 -14.17 -5.82
N ALA A 221 -1.65 -13.39 -5.41
CA ALA A 221 -1.66 -11.96 -5.63
C ALA A 221 -0.47 -11.25 -4.95
N ALA A 222 -0.10 -11.68 -3.75
CA ALA A 222 1.03 -11.11 -3.02
C ALA A 222 2.37 -11.52 -3.63
N LEU A 223 2.51 -12.77 -4.11
CA LEU A 223 3.69 -13.19 -4.88
C LEU A 223 3.84 -12.33 -6.13
N ASP A 224 2.81 -12.25 -6.97
CA ASP A 224 2.84 -11.44 -8.20
C ASP A 224 3.14 -9.97 -7.91
N TYR A 225 2.59 -9.41 -6.83
CA TYR A 225 2.92 -8.06 -6.41
C TYR A 225 4.41 -7.93 -6.05
N ASN A 226 4.92 -8.81 -5.16
CA ASN A 226 6.29 -8.75 -4.65
C ASN A 226 7.35 -8.95 -5.74
N TYR A 227 7.09 -9.83 -6.72
CA TYR A 227 7.98 -10.03 -7.87
C TYR A 227 8.03 -8.82 -8.82
N HIS A 228 7.01 -7.95 -8.78
CA HIS A 228 6.84 -6.87 -9.77
C HIS A 228 6.82 -5.46 -9.20
N VAL A 229 6.93 -5.30 -7.87
CA VAL A 229 6.89 -3.98 -7.21
C VAL A 229 7.98 -3.04 -7.75
N TYR A 230 9.17 -3.58 -8.00
CA TYR A 230 10.35 -2.86 -8.49
C TYR A 230 10.56 -2.89 -10.01
N ARG A 231 9.50 -3.14 -10.78
CA ARG A 231 9.57 -2.97 -12.24
C ARG A 231 10.03 -1.57 -12.59
N THR A 232 11.11 -1.51 -13.36
CA THR A 232 11.71 -0.28 -13.88
C THR A 232 10.77 0.45 -14.83
N ALA A 233 11.01 1.75 -15.05
CA ALA A 233 10.27 2.48 -16.07
C ALA A 233 10.65 1.99 -17.48
N LYS A 234 9.65 1.80 -18.34
CA LYS A 234 9.79 1.41 -19.74
C LYS A 234 10.49 2.54 -20.48
N ARG A 235 11.53 2.18 -21.24
CA ARG A 235 12.26 3.08 -22.13
C ARG A 235 11.92 2.76 -23.58
N ASN A 236 11.94 3.78 -24.43
CA ASN A 236 11.84 3.60 -25.88
C ASN A 236 13.21 3.16 -26.47
N SER A 237 13.26 2.98 -27.80
CA SER A 237 14.48 2.60 -28.52
C SER A 237 15.64 3.60 -28.38
N GLN A 238 15.33 4.86 -28.06
CA GLN A 238 16.31 5.92 -27.83
C GLN A 238 16.72 6.05 -26.34
N GLY A 239 16.25 5.15 -25.47
CA GLY A 239 16.55 5.16 -24.04
C GLY A 239 15.72 6.15 -23.22
N ALA A 240 14.80 6.91 -23.82
CA ALA A 240 13.96 7.87 -23.12
C ALA A 240 12.77 7.18 -22.41
N TYR A 241 12.37 7.70 -21.25
CA TYR A 241 11.25 7.16 -20.48
C TYR A 241 9.91 7.35 -21.20
N MET A 242 9.05 6.34 -21.10
CA MET A 242 7.69 6.40 -21.60
C MET A 242 6.70 6.77 -20.49
N TYR A 243 5.72 7.60 -20.84
CA TYR A 243 4.72 8.11 -19.89
C TYR A 243 3.30 7.89 -20.40
N HIS A 244 2.35 7.79 -19.47
CA HIS A 244 0.93 7.93 -19.77
C HIS A 244 0.33 9.07 -18.97
N LYS A 245 -0.66 9.76 -19.56
CA LYS A 245 -1.35 10.88 -18.93
C LYS A 245 -2.64 10.40 -18.28
N ILE A 246 -2.88 10.79 -17.04
CA ILE A 246 -4.15 10.58 -16.34
C ILE A 246 -4.69 11.94 -15.93
N TYR A 247 -5.96 12.18 -16.24
CA TYR A 247 -6.67 13.37 -15.79
C TYR A 247 -7.24 13.15 -14.38
N ASN A 248 -6.81 13.97 -13.42
CA ASN A 248 -7.37 13.97 -12.08
C ASN A 248 -8.59 14.90 -12.04
N LYS A 249 -9.79 14.31 -11.96
CA LYS A 249 -11.05 15.04 -11.91
C LYS A 249 -11.17 15.99 -10.71
N LYS A 250 -10.57 15.65 -9.57
CA LYS A 250 -10.66 16.46 -8.34
C LYS A 250 -9.79 17.71 -8.41
N SER A 251 -8.54 17.56 -8.85
CA SER A 251 -7.60 18.70 -8.96
C SER A 251 -7.69 19.42 -10.30
N ARG A 252 -8.45 18.89 -11.27
CA ARG A 252 -8.58 19.39 -12.66
C ARG A 252 -7.22 19.55 -13.35
N ARG A 253 -6.27 18.66 -13.02
CA ARG A 253 -4.91 18.67 -13.54
C ARG A 253 -4.58 17.34 -14.22
N TRP A 254 -3.73 17.42 -15.23
CA TRP A 254 -3.11 16.25 -15.84
C TRP A 254 -1.89 15.84 -15.03
N ASN A 255 -1.83 14.56 -14.69
CA ASN A 255 -0.67 13.94 -14.07
C ASN A 255 -0.01 13.00 -15.09
N LEU A 256 1.32 13.05 -15.15
CA LEU A 256 2.14 12.15 -15.94
C LEU A 256 2.64 11.02 -15.04
N TYR A 257 2.48 9.78 -15.49
CA TYR A 257 2.96 8.60 -14.81
C TYR A 257 3.88 7.81 -15.73
N THR A 258 4.99 7.31 -15.18
CA THR A 258 5.91 6.44 -15.91
C THR A 258 5.24 5.10 -16.19
N ILE A 259 5.34 4.62 -17.43
CA ILE A 259 4.91 3.28 -17.79
C ILE A 259 5.96 2.30 -17.27
N LYS A 260 5.58 1.27 -16.51
CA LYS A 260 6.51 0.23 -16.04
C LYS A 260 6.84 -0.79 -17.16
N SER A 261 8.09 -1.27 -17.22
CA SER A 261 8.59 -2.35 -18.12
C SER A 261 7.76 -3.61 -18.01
N GLU A 262 7.77 -4.56 -18.94
CA GLU A 262 6.81 -5.70 -18.89
C GLU A 262 7.02 -6.64 -17.68
N LYS A 263 5.94 -7.31 -17.26
CA LYS A 263 6.00 -8.31 -16.18
C LYS A 263 6.74 -9.57 -16.64
N THR A 264 7.47 -10.21 -15.74
CA THR A 264 8.19 -11.45 -15.97
C THR A 264 7.68 -12.52 -15.02
N TYR A 265 7.36 -13.70 -15.51
CA TYR A 265 6.65 -14.72 -14.73
C TYR A 265 7.49 -15.96 -14.43
N HIS A 266 8.81 -15.81 -14.24
CA HIS A 266 9.71 -16.94 -14.00
C HIS A 266 9.31 -17.76 -12.77
N TYR A 267 8.91 -17.09 -11.69
CA TYR A 267 8.45 -17.72 -10.44
C TYR A 267 7.20 -18.60 -10.61
N ILE A 268 6.42 -18.41 -11.68
CA ILE A 268 5.27 -19.28 -11.98
C ILE A 268 5.77 -20.67 -12.33
N ARG A 269 6.89 -20.79 -13.07
CA ARG A 269 7.45 -22.09 -13.43
C ARG A 269 7.88 -22.87 -12.19
N ASP A 270 8.57 -22.20 -11.26
CA ASP A 270 8.99 -22.82 -9.99
C ASP A 270 7.78 -23.31 -9.18
N LEU A 271 6.71 -22.50 -9.12
CA LEU A 271 5.48 -22.89 -8.45
C LEU A 271 4.77 -24.06 -9.15
N GLN A 272 4.73 -24.07 -10.48
CA GLN A 272 4.15 -25.18 -11.25
C GLN A 272 4.93 -26.47 -11.04
N SER A 273 6.26 -26.41 -11.05
CA SER A 273 7.12 -27.56 -10.73
C SER A 273 6.80 -28.10 -9.34
N ALA A 274 6.70 -27.24 -8.32
CA ALA A 274 6.33 -27.65 -6.97
C ALA A 274 4.94 -28.31 -6.90
N ILE A 275 3.96 -27.79 -7.65
CA ILE A 275 2.60 -28.36 -7.72
C ILE A 275 2.64 -29.76 -8.36
N LEU A 276 3.36 -29.90 -9.48
CA LEU A 276 3.51 -31.18 -10.17
C LEU A 276 4.23 -32.21 -9.30
N GLU A 277 5.32 -31.83 -8.63
CA GLU A 277 6.05 -32.70 -7.70
C GLU A 277 5.16 -33.17 -6.55
N THR A 278 4.41 -32.25 -5.92
CA THR A 278 3.45 -32.58 -4.86
C THR A 278 2.37 -33.52 -5.37
N ARG A 279 1.89 -33.29 -6.60
CA ARG A 279 0.88 -34.15 -7.23
C ARG A 279 1.41 -35.57 -7.47
N LEU A 280 2.63 -35.70 -7.98
CA LEU A 280 3.28 -36.99 -8.24
C LEU A 280 3.52 -37.80 -6.95
N GLN A 281 3.77 -37.11 -5.84
CA GLN A 281 3.97 -37.73 -4.52
C GLN A 281 2.64 -38.05 -3.80
N SER A 282 1.52 -37.48 -4.25
CA SER A 282 0.21 -37.74 -3.65
C SER A 282 -0.34 -39.08 -4.09
N THR A 283 -0.55 -40.00 -3.14
CA THR A 283 -1.17 -41.33 -3.37
C THR A 283 -2.68 -41.26 -3.67
N ARG A 284 -3.29 -40.07 -3.72
CA ARG A 284 -4.71 -39.88 -4.03
C ARG A 284 -4.94 -40.08 -5.53
N ALA A 285 -5.60 -41.19 -5.88
CA ALA A 285 -6.03 -41.51 -7.24
C ALA A 285 -6.72 -40.31 -7.91
N CYS A 286 -6.39 -40.06 -9.18
CA CYS A 286 -7.11 -39.10 -10.04
C CYS A 286 -8.59 -39.50 -10.12
N GLN A 287 -9.45 -38.92 -9.29
CA GLN A 287 -10.90 -39.01 -9.49
C GLN A 287 -11.32 -37.79 -10.31
N GLY A 288 -11.08 -37.89 -11.62
CA GLY A 288 -11.51 -36.94 -12.63
C GLY A 288 -11.01 -37.42 -13.99
N PRO A 289 -11.81 -37.35 -15.08
CA PRO A 289 -11.35 -37.74 -16.39
C PRO A 289 -10.15 -36.87 -16.74
N VAL A 290 -9.02 -37.51 -17.04
CA VAL A 290 -7.91 -36.85 -17.73
C VAL A 290 -8.42 -36.56 -19.13
N ASN A 291 -9.03 -35.40 -19.31
CA ASN A 291 -9.25 -34.85 -20.62
C ASN A 291 -7.88 -34.43 -21.15
N SER A 292 -7.16 -35.39 -21.75
CA SER A 292 -6.07 -35.11 -22.67
C SER A 292 -6.69 -34.48 -23.92
N VAL A 293 -7.11 -33.23 -23.82
CA VAL A 293 -7.50 -32.48 -25.01
C VAL A 293 -6.23 -31.84 -25.57
N LEU A 294 -5.60 -32.55 -26.49
CA LEU A 294 -4.85 -31.89 -27.56
C LEU A 294 -5.88 -31.06 -28.35
N MET A 295 -6.13 -29.81 -27.93
CA MET A 295 -6.92 -28.88 -28.73
C MET A 295 -6.00 -28.14 -29.68
N THR A 296 -6.00 -28.61 -30.92
CA THR A 296 -5.64 -27.79 -32.07
C THR A 296 -6.50 -26.52 -32.10
N GLN A 297 -5.87 -25.45 -32.55
CA GLN A 297 -6.35 -24.09 -32.52
C GLN A 297 -7.61 -23.90 -33.38
N GLY A 298 -8.77 -23.92 -32.75
CA GLY A 298 -10.03 -23.54 -33.39
C GLY A 298 -11.18 -24.36 -32.84
N ASP A 299 -11.93 -23.77 -31.89
CA ASP A 299 -13.37 -23.96 -31.72
C ASP A 299 -13.83 -23.12 -30.51
N LEU A 300 -14.17 -21.86 -30.79
CA LEU A 300 -14.90 -20.99 -29.86
C LEU A 300 -16.38 -21.07 -30.21
N VAL A 301 -17.18 -21.73 -29.37
CA VAL A 301 -18.64 -21.59 -29.37
C VAL A 301 -19.07 -20.89 -28.08
N PRO A 302 -19.85 -19.80 -28.14
CA PRO A 302 -20.26 -19.05 -26.95
C PRO A 302 -21.45 -19.73 -26.27
N CYS A 303 -21.25 -20.29 -25.07
CA CYS A 303 -22.36 -20.83 -24.28
C CYS A 303 -22.99 -19.72 -23.43
N GLN A 304 -24.19 -19.28 -23.83
CA GLN A 304 -25.08 -18.50 -22.97
C GLN A 304 -25.80 -19.45 -22.00
N VAL A 305 -25.69 -19.20 -20.69
CA VAL A 305 -26.59 -19.81 -19.71
C VAL A 305 -27.02 -18.77 -18.69
N SER A 306 -28.35 -18.67 -18.53
CA SER A 306 -29.12 -17.79 -17.67
C SER A 306 -28.88 -18.02 -16.16
N HIS A 307 -28.76 -16.93 -15.40
CA HIS A 307 -28.62 -16.94 -13.93
C HIS A 307 -29.98 -16.93 -13.22
N PRO A 308 -30.20 -17.74 -12.16
CA PRO A 308 -31.08 -17.38 -11.07
C PRO A 308 -30.32 -16.52 -10.04
N GLN A 309 -30.92 -15.42 -9.59
CA GLN A 309 -30.37 -14.53 -8.56
C GLN A 309 -30.43 -15.18 -7.15
N PRO A 310 -29.35 -15.17 -6.35
CA PRO A 310 -29.43 -15.50 -4.93
C PRO A 310 -29.80 -14.28 -4.08
N PRO A 311 -30.40 -14.49 -2.89
CA PRO A 311 -31.05 -13.46 -2.10
C PRO A 311 -30.07 -12.48 -1.44
N ARG A 312 -30.55 -11.24 -1.27
CA ARG A 312 -29.85 -10.13 -0.63
C ARG A 312 -29.82 -10.31 0.89
N SER A 313 -28.80 -10.97 1.44
CA SER A 313 -28.37 -10.71 2.82
C SER A 313 -27.04 -11.36 3.17
N CYS A 314 -26.21 -10.56 3.85
CA CYS A 314 -25.10 -10.97 4.71
C CYS A 314 -23.81 -11.51 4.06
N CYS A 315 -22.91 -10.59 3.69
CA CYS A 315 -21.46 -10.71 3.91
C CYS A 315 -20.80 -9.34 3.76
N ARG A 316 -20.87 -8.51 4.81
CA ARG A 316 -20.00 -7.33 4.96
C ARG A 316 -18.59 -7.84 5.29
N LEU A 317 -17.74 -7.99 4.28
CA LEU A 317 -16.31 -8.07 4.48
C LEU A 317 -15.80 -6.71 4.96
N LYS A 318 -15.64 -6.56 6.28
CA LYS A 318 -14.71 -5.59 6.88
C LYS A 318 -13.30 -6.08 6.56
N LEU A 319 -12.73 -5.62 5.46
CA LEU A 319 -11.28 -5.48 5.37
C LEU A 319 -10.92 -4.40 6.38
N ALA A 320 -10.40 -4.81 7.53
CA ALA A 320 -9.87 -3.89 8.52
C ALA A 320 -8.69 -3.14 7.87
N GLU A 321 -9.01 -1.97 7.34
CA GLU A 321 -8.18 -0.79 7.54
C GLU A 321 -7.58 -0.88 8.95
N VAL A 322 -6.25 -0.90 9.07
CA VAL A 322 -5.64 -0.30 10.25
C VAL A 322 -5.63 1.20 10.03
N GLN A 323 -6.85 1.73 9.94
CA GLN A 323 -7.23 3.06 10.34
C GLN A 323 -7.86 2.80 11.71
N VAL A 324 -7.05 2.88 12.77
CA VAL A 324 -7.58 2.98 14.13
C VAL A 324 -8.27 4.33 14.18
N CYS A 325 -9.58 4.35 13.94
CA CYS A 325 -10.45 5.35 14.48
C CYS A 325 -10.78 4.88 15.90
N THR A 326 -10.27 5.64 16.87
CA THR A 326 -10.20 5.47 18.33
C THR A 326 -9.34 4.33 18.86
#